data_AF-A0A9E6SBQ0-F1
#
_entry.id   AF-A0A9E6SBQ0-F1
#
_cell.length_a   1.000
_cell.length_b   1.000
_cell.length_c   1.000
_cell.angle_alpha   90.00
_cell.angle_beta   90.00
_cell.angle_gamma   90.00
#
_symmetry.space_group_name_H-M   'P 1'
#
loop_
_entity.id
_entity.type
_entity.pdbx_description
1 polymer ?
#
loop_
_entity_poly.entity_id
_entity_poly.type
_entity_poly.pdbx_seq_one_letter_code
_entity_poly.pdbx_strand_id
1 'polypeptide(L)' 'DPVKRVAIVFDGLSTKSNLGTHRELLEAFVKERGLKTKGEYTVAFYNDPFTLPWNRRNEWWVAIE' A
#
# COMPACT_ATOMS: atom_id res chain seq x y z
N ASP A 1 -17.21 -15.45 3.83
CA ASP A 1 -16.71 -14.85 2.59
C ASP A 1 -15.20 -14.65 2.62
N PRO A 2 -14.51 -14.73 1.47
CA PRO A 2 -13.09 -14.40 1.39
C PRO A 2 -12.86 -12.92 1.72
N VAL A 3 -11.80 -12.64 2.48
CA VAL A 3 -11.40 -11.27 2.83
C VAL A 3 -10.99 -10.53 1.55
N LYS A 4 -11.69 -9.44 1.25
CA LYS A 4 -11.33 -8.54 0.16
C LYS A 4 -10.39 -7.45 0.66
N ARG A 5 -9.47 -7.03 -0.20
CA ARG A 5 -8.53 -5.95 0.07
C ARG A 5 -8.32 -5.11 -1.17
N VAL A 6 -7.99 -3.85 -0.96
CA VAL A 6 -7.46 -2.96 -1.99
C VAL A 6 -6.02 -2.62 -1.66
N ALA A 7 -5.20 -2.52 -2.69
CA ALA A 7 -3.78 -2.28 -2.55
C ALA A 7 -3.26 -1.34 -3.63
N ILE A 8 -2.23 -0.58 -3.29
CA ILE A 8 -1.38 0.15 -4.24
C ILE A 8 0.02 -0.42 -4.15
N VAL A 9 0.59 -0.77 -5.30
CA VAL A 9 1.96 -1.28 -5.44
C VAL A 9 2.81 -0.19 -6.07
N PHE A 10 4.00 0.03 -5.52
CA PHE A 10 4.89 1.09 -5.96
C PHE A 10 6.36 0.75 -5.76
N ASP A 11 7.19 1.36 -6.61
CA ASP A 11 8.63 1.16 -6.62
C ASP A 11 9.37 2.26 -5.84
N GLY A 12 10.67 2.07 -5.67
CA GLY A 12 11.58 3.04 -5.08
C GLY A 12 11.85 2.83 -3.59
N LEU A 13 12.51 3.83 -2.99
CA LEU A 13 12.95 3.76 -1.60
C LEU A 13 11.77 3.87 -0.62
N SER A 14 11.81 3.09 0.45
CA SER A 14 10.85 3.10 1.56
C SER A 14 11.06 4.29 2.51
N THR A 15 11.28 5.49 1.96
CA THR A 15 11.39 6.72 2.76
C THR A 15 10.02 7.11 3.31
N LYS A 16 10.00 7.82 4.44
CA LYS A 16 8.74 8.31 5.05
C LYS A 16 7.89 9.12 4.07
N SER A 17 8.51 9.94 3.23
CA SER A 17 7.81 10.73 2.21
C SER A 17 7.17 9.85 1.14
N ASN A 18 7.94 8.92 0.55
CA ASN A 18 7.43 8.04 -0.50
C ASN A 18 6.29 7.14 0.02
N LEU A 19 6.43 6.63 1.24
CA LEU A 19 5.38 5.87 1.92
C LEU A 19 4.12 6.71 2.18
N GLY A 20 4.29 7.96 2.62
CA GLY A 20 3.19 8.89 2.86
C GLY A 20 2.40 9.18 1.58
N THR A 21 3.09 9.53 0.50
CA THR A 21 2.46 9.80 -0.81
C THR A 21 1.61 8.63 -1.28
N HIS A 22 2.14 7.41 -1.24
CA HIS A 22 1.41 6.25 -1.73
C HIS A 22 0.26 5.83 -0.80
N ARG A 23 0.37 6.09 0.51
CA ARG A 23 -0.74 5.93 1.44
C ARG A 23 -1.89 6.89 1.12
N GLU A 24 -1.59 8.17 0.93
CA GLU A 24 -2.58 9.20 0.58
C GLU A 24 -3.31 8.87 -0.73
N LEU A 25 -2.58 8.35 -1.73
CA LEU A 25 -3.17 7.90 -3.00
C LEU A 25 -4.16 6.74 -2.79
N LEU A 26 -3.83 5.76 -1.95
CA LEU A 26 -4.74 4.66 -1.64
C LEU A 26 -5.96 5.13 -0.85
N GLU A 27 -5.77 6.01 0.11
CA GLU A 27 -6.86 6.64 0.89
C GLU A 27 -7.82 7.42 -0.02
N ALA A 28 -7.28 8.19 -0.96
CA ALA A 28 -8.07 8.92 -1.96
C ALA A 28 -8.87 7.95 -2.85
N PHE A 29 -8.24 6.88 -3.35
CA PHE A 29 -8.91 5.87 -4.16
C PHE A 29 -10.06 5.18 -3.42
N VAL A 30 -9.83 4.78 -2.16
CA VAL A 30 -10.86 4.19 -1.29
C VAL A 30 -12.05 5.12 -1.15
N LYS A 31 -11.80 6.42 -0.88
CA LYS A 31 -12.82 7.43 -0.71
C LYS A 31 -13.61 7.69 -2.00
N GLU A 32 -12.92 7.84 -3.12
CA GLU A 32 -13.53 8.06 -4.44
C GLU A 32 -14.46 6.90 -4.83
N ARG A 33 -14.08 5.67 -4.49
CA ARG A 33 -14.85 4.45 -4.78
C ARG A 33 -15.95 4.16 -3.75
N GLY A 34 -16.06 4.95 -2.68
CA GLY A 34 -17.03 4.72 -1.60
C GLY A 34 -16.82 3.39 -0.88
N LEU A 35 -15.59 2.88 -0.84
CA LEU A 35 -15.27 1.60 -0.20
C LEU A 35 -15.21 1.78 1.31
N LYS A 36 -15.78 0.81 2.04
CA LYS A 36 -15.68 0.77 3.50
C LYS A 36 -14.45 -0.02 3.90
N THR A 37 -13.52 0.63 4.58
CA THR A 37 -12.31 0.00 5.08
C THR A 37 -12.57 -0.72 6.39
N LYS A 38 -11.86 -1.83 6.57
CA LYS A 38 -11.89 -2.65 7.77
C LYS A 38 -10.48 -2.70 8.36
N GLY A 39 -10.26 -1.91 9.40
CA GLY A 39 -8.98 -1.84 10.11
C GLY A 39 -8.00 -0.83 9.51
N GLU A 40 -6.71 -1.03 9.79
CA GLU A 40 -5.65 -0.08 9.46
C GLU A 40 -5.03 -0.35 8.09
N TYR A 41 -4.54 0.72 7.46
CA TYR A 41 -3.64 0.62 6.31
C TYR A 41 -2.34 -0.04 6.74
N THR A 42 -1.92 -1.06 6.00
CA THR A 42 -0.72 -1.85 6.30
C THR A 42 0.25 -1.75 5.14
N VAL A 43 1.54 -1.54 5.45
CA VAL A 43 2.63 -1.56 4.47
C VAL A 43 3.36 -2.90 4.51
N ALA A 44 3.64 -3.46 3.33
CA ALA A 44 4.46 -4.65 3.17
C ALA A 44 5.70 -4.33 2.31
N PHE A 45 6.86 -4.76 2.82
CA PHE A 45 8.16 -4.63 2.16
C PHE A 45 8.59 -6.02 1.69
N TYR A 46 8.37 -6.33 0.41
CA TYR A 46 8.60 -7.67 -0.12
C TYR A 46 10.06 -7.94 -0.53
N ASN A 47 11.01 -7.20 0.03
CA ASN A 47 12.35 -7.11 -0.53
C ASN A 47 13.38 -7.72 0.42
N ASP A 48 14.20 -8.62 -0.13
CA ASP A 48 15.43 -9.11 0.47
C ASP A 48 16.42 -7.94 0.74
N PRO A 49 17.24 -7.99 1.81
CA PRO A 49 18.23 -6.94 2.11
C PRO A 49 19.15 -6.57 0.95
N PHE A 50 19.37 -7.47 -0.02
CA PHE A 50 20.22 -7.24 -1.18
C PHE A 50 19.48 -6.74 -2.44
N THR A 51 18.16 -6.56 -2.39
CA THR A 51 17.40 -6.00 -3.51
C THR A 51 17.73 -4.52 -3.72
N LEU A 52 18.26 -4.21 -4.90
CA LEU A 52 18.58 -2.86 -5.33
C LEU A 52 17.33 -1.96 -5.26
N PRO A 53 17.46 -0.69 -4.83
CA PRO A 53 16.32 0.22 -4.60
C PRO A 53 15.30 0.32 -5.74
N TRP A 54 15.75 0.26 -6.99
CA TRP A 54 14.90 0.34 -8.18
C TRP A 54 14.15 -0.96 -8.52
N ASN A 55 14.53 -2.08 -7.92
CA ASN A 55 13.82 -3.36 -8.04
C ASN A 55 12.98 -3.68 -6.80
N ARG A 56 12.88 -2.74 -5.84
CA ARG A 56 12.09 -2.92 -4.62
C ARG A 56 10.62 -2.73 -4.92
N ARG A 57 9.81 -3.70 -4.51
CA ARG A 57 8.35 -3.61 -4.52
C ARG A 57 7.84 -3.31 -3.12
N ASN A 58 7.10 -2.22 -3.00
CA ASN A 58 6.39 -1.84 -1.78
C ASN A 58 4.89 -1.92 -2.02
N GLU A 59 4.12 -2.28 -0.99
CA GLU A 59 2.67 -2.37 -1.07
C GLU A 59 2.05 -1.67 0.14
N TRP A 60 1.09 -0.77 -0.10
CA TRP A 60 0.10 -0.41 0.90
C TRP A 60 -1.18 -1.17 0.61
N TRP A 61 -1.82 -1.74 1.63
CA TRP A 61 -3.11 -2.39 1.49
C TRP A 61 -4.01 -2.11 2.70
N VAL A 62 -5.32 -2.25 2.49
CA VAL A 62 -6.34 -2.21 3.54
C VAL A 62 -7.44 -3.21 3.22
N ALA A 63 -7.95 -3.90 4.24
CA ALA A 63 -9.10 -4.77 4.06
C ALA A 63 -10.36 -3.93 3.85
N ILE A 64 -11.33 -4.48 3.11
CA ILE A 64 -12.63 -3.84 2.87
C ILE A 64 -13.78 -4.80 3.23
N GLU A 65 -14.95 -4.23 3.49
CA GLU A 65 -16.20 -4.98 3.68
C GLU A 65 -16.64 -5.78 2.44
#